data_AF-A0A9Q0SC05-F1
#
_entry.id   AF-A0A9Q0SC05-F1
#
_cell.length_a   1.000
_cell.length_b   1.000
_cell.length_c   1.000
_cell.angle_alpha   90.00
_cell.angle_beta   90.00
_cell.angle_gamma   90.00
#
_symmetry.space_group_name_H-M   'P 1'
#
loop_
_entity.id
_entity.type
_entity.pdbx_description
1 polymer ?
#
loop_
_entity_poly.entity_id
_entity_poly.type
_entity_poly.pdbx_seq_one_letter_code
_entity_poly.pdbx_strand_id
1 'polypeptide(L)'
;MSSNKPHHDADPDEILKEADRNIWTFKPRGFNIIWGSDRRYWNVPEKGIVQPAELLKVCWLEVTGTTTESLPKGKYEIIFKLQVKQGAFGLYDSPIFMMAKVGKRGRYKWRKNQTTTNLRQQSCSPQTRFKLKLMKLEKITSSIFGLYEVWNGKWKGGLLIHEATVRPVLNS
;
A
#
# COMPACT_ATOMS: atom_id res chain seq x y z
N MET A 1 -6.47 -5.48 30.73
CA MET A 1 -7.48 -5.30 29.66
C MET A 1 -6.74 -4.93 28.38
N SER A 2 -6.29 -5.92 27.60
CA SER A 2 -5.72 -5.62 26.27
C SER A 2 -6.87 -5.23 25.35
N SER A 3 -6.93 -3.97 24.96
CA SER A 3 -7.76 -3.51 23.87
C SER A 3 -7.31 -4.28 22.62
N ASN A 4 -7.99 -5.38 22.29
CA ASN A 4 -7.76 -6.15 21.06
C ASN A 4 -8.29 -5.33 19.88
N LYS A 5 -7.59 -4.25 19.54
CA LYS A 5 -7.88 -3.47 18.34
C LYS A 5 -7.58 -4.37 17.13
N PRO A 6 -8.57 -4.65 16.26
CA PRO A 6 -8.38 -5.58 15.14
C PRO A 6 -7.52 -4.99 14.02
N HIS A 7 -7.33 -3.68 14.01
CA HIS A 7 -6.52 -2.97 13.03
C HIS A 7 -5.06 -2.88 13.49
N HIS A 8 -4.14 -2.94 12.54
CA HIS A 8 -2.72 -2.68 12.78
C HIS A 8 -2.45 -1.21 12.51
N ASP A 9 -1.86 -0.51 13.47
CA ASP A 9 -1.42 0.87 13.34
C ASP A 9 0.03 0.90 12.84
N ALA A 10 0.35 1.88 11.99
CA ALA A 10 1.70 2.05 11.46
C ALA A 10 2.74 2.23 12.58
N ASP A 11 3.80 1.43 12.54
CA ASP A 11 5.00 1.62 13.35
C ASP A 11 5.92 2.66 12.66
N PRO A 12 6.15 3.85 13.26
CA PRO A 12 6.98 4.89 12.65
C PRO A 12 8.43 4.46 12.42
N ASP A 13 8.95 3.52 13.23
CA ASP A 13 10.32 3.01 13.08
C ASP A 13 10.49 2.16 11.80
N GLU A 14 9.38 1.70 11.24
CA GLU A 14 9.30 0.88 10.03
C GLU A 14 9.05 1.74 8.77
N ILE A 15 9.19 3.07 8.91
CA ILE A 15 9.15 4.06 7.84
C ILE A 15 10.54 4.68 7.71
N LEU A 16 11.32 4.17 6.77
CA LEU A 16 12.71 4.61 6.55
C LEU A 16 12.72 5.88 5.69
N LYS A 17 13.52 6.87 6.08
CA LYS A 17 13.68 8.14 5.36
C LYS A 17 15.13 8.33 4.91
N GLU A 18 15.33 8.47 3.60
CA GLU A 18 16.58 8.99 3.02
C GLU A 18 16.41 10.50 2.86
N ALA A 19 16.86 11.27 3.86
CA ALA A 19 16.58 12.71 3.96
C ALA A 19 17.25 13.53 2.85
N ASP A 20 18.43 13.11 2.39
CA ASP A 20 19.17 13.72 1.29
C ASP A 20 18.42 13.64 -0.05
N ARG A 21 17.70 12.53 -0.26
CA ARG A 21 17.00 12.23 -1.51
C ARG A 21 15.50 12.45 -1.45
N ASN A 22 14.95 12.79 -0.29
CA ASN A 22 13.50 12.87 -0.04
C ASN A 22 12.79 11.57 -0.45
N ILE A 23 13.33 10.43 -0.02
CA ILE A 23 12.73 9.12 -0.26
C ILE A 23 12.21 8.56 1.05
N TRP A 24 10.96 8.07 1.03
CA TRP A 24 10.36 7.35 2.14
C TRP A 24 10.08 5.92 1.71
N THR A 25 10.53 4.95 2.49
CA THR A 25 10.29 3.52 2.29
C THR A 25 9.52 2.96 3.47
N PHE A 26 8.32 2.48 3.17
CA PHE A 26 7.40 1.88 4.12
C PHE A 26 7.57 0.37 4.10
N LYS A 27 8.04 -0.20 5.21
CA LYS A 27 8.02 -1.65 5.45
C LYS A 27 6.61 -2.10 5.86
N PRO A 28 6.31 -3.41 5.86
CA PRO A 28 4.94 -3.90 6.08
C PRO A 28 4.29 -3.39 7.36
N ARG A 29 5.07 -3.22 8.44
CA ARG A 29 4.59 -2.66 9.71
C ARG A 29 4.42 -1.13 9.70
N GLY A 30 5.04 -0.43 8.76
CA GLY A 30 4.91 1.02 8.57
C GLY A 30 3.60 1.45 7.93
N PHE A 31 2.70 0.51 7.59
CA PHE A 31 1.36 0.81 7.11
C PHE A 31 0.33 0.72 8.23
N ASN A 32 -0.77 1.46 8.11
CA ASN A 32 -2.01 1.14 8.81
C ASN A 32 -2.78 0.13 7.98
N ILE A 33 -3.20 -0.96 8.59
CA ILE A 33 -3.88 -2.08 7.90
C ILE A 33 -5.19 -2.38 8.62
N ILE A 34 -6.30 -2.21 7.92
CA ILE A 34 -7.61 -2.59 8.44
C ILE A 34 -7.66 -4.12 8.57
N TRP A 35 -8.02 -4.61 9.77
CA TRP A 35 -7.92 -6.03 10.17
C TRP A 35 -6.49 -6.58 10.30
N GLY A 36 -5.46 -5.72 10.22
CA GLY A 36 -4.06 -6.16 10.18
C GLY A 36 -3.54 -6.85 11.45
N SER A 37 -4.15 -6.60 12.61
CA SER A 37 -3.79 -7.25 13.87
C SER A 37 -4.50 -8.59 14.07
N ASP A 38 -5.49 -8.90 13.22
CA ASP A 38 -6.25 -10.14 13.28
C ASP A 38 -5.63 -11.20 12.36
N ARG A 39 -4.99 -12.20 12.98
CA ARG A 39 -4.30 -13.31 12.30
C ARG A 39 -5.22 -14.19 11.46
N ARG A 40 -6.55 -14.02 11.52
CA ARG A 40 -7.50 -14.69 10.61
C ARG A 40 -7.55 -14.05 9.23
N TYR A 41 -7.14 -12.78 9.13
CA TYR A 41 -7.29 -11.94 7.92
C TYR A 41 -5.94 -11.50 7.35
N TRP A 42 -4.96 -11.24 8.21
CA TRP A 42 -3.62 -10.79 7.82
C TRP A 42 -2.54 -11.52 8.60
N ASN A 43 -1.39 -11.72 7.95
CA ASN A 43 -0.13 -12.03 8.62
C ASN A 43 0.82 -10.85 8.39
N VAL A 44 0.88 -9.94 9.36
CA VAL A 44 1.84 -8.83 9.37
C VAL A 44 3.09 -9.31 10.12
N PRO A 45 4.30 -9.23 9.52
CA PRO A 45 5.52 -9.72 10.16
C PRO A 45 5.80 -8.99 11.47
N GLU A 46 6.48 -9.68 12.38
CA GLU A 46 7.01 -9.07 13.60
C GLU A 46 8.18 -8.14 13.28
N LYS A 47 8.48 -7.20 14.18
CA LYS A 47 9.55 -6.23 14.02
C LYS A 47 10.89 -6.95 13.83
N GLY A 48 11.69 -6.51 12.86
CA GLY A 48 12.97 -7.13 12.52
C GLY A 48 12.89 -8.38 11.63
N ILE A 49 11.69 -8.90 11.34
CA ILE A 49 11.51 -10.00 10.40
C ILE A 49 11.33 -9.46 8.98
N VAL A 50 12.25 -9.82 8.07
CA VAL A 50 12.21 -9.41 6.66
C VAL A 50 11.28 -10.33 5.87
N GLN A 51 9.97 -10.15 6.03
CA GLN A 51 8.93 -10.85 5.28
C GLN A 51 7.86 -9.86 4.81
N PRO A 52 7.10 -10.14 3.74
CA PRO A 52 5.97 -9.29 3.34
C PRO A 52 4.80 -9.43 4.32
N ALA A 53 3.93 -8.42 4.39
CA ALA A 53 2.59 -8.62 4.96
C ALA A 53 1.76 -9.46 3.98
N GLU A 54 1.18 -10.55 4.47
CA GLU A 54 0.32 -11.43 3.70
C GLU A 54 -1.15 -11.16 4.01
N LEU A 55 -1.93 -10.86 2.97
CA LEU A 55 -3.37 -10.85 3.02
C LEU A 55 -3.88 -12.29 2.94
N LEU A 56 -4.41 -12.82 4.04
CA LEU A 56 -4.99 -14.16 4.08
C LEU A 56 -6.37 -14.17 3.43
N LYS A 57 -7.27 -13.30 3.92
CA LYS A 57 -8.61 -13.09 3.34
C LYS A 57 -9.27 -11.82 3.88
N VAL A 58 -9.85 -10.97 3.02
CA VAL A 58 -10.74 -9.86 3.42
C VAL A 58 -11.80 -9.57 2.35
N CYS A 59 -12.97 -9.09 2.75
CA CYS A 59 -13.93 -8.45 1.85
C CYS A 59 -13.73 -6.92 1.74
N TRP A 60 -13.00 -6.33 2.68
CA TRP A 60 -12.62 -4.91 2.71
C TRP A 60 -11.09 -4.81 2.78
N LEU A 61 -10.45 -4.41 1.68
CA LEU A 61 -9.01 -4.19 1.62
C LEU A 61 -8.72 -2.70 1.75
N GLU A 62 -8.03 -2.32 2.82
CA GLU A 62 -7.55 -0.96 3.02
C GLU A 62 -6.20 -0.98 3.75
N VAL A 63 -5.16 -0.55 3.03
CA VAL A 63 -3.79 -0.43 3.53
C VAL A 63 -3.32 0.98 3.24
N THR A 64 -2.95 1.74 4.27
CA THR A 64 -2.57 3.15 4.10
C THR A 64 -1.20 3.45 4.71
N GLY A 65 -0.39 4.22 4.00
CA GLY A 65 0.87 4.77 4.48
C GLY A 65 0.73 6.27 4.69
N THR A 66 1.35 6.79 5.76
CA THR A 66 1.42 8.22 6.03
C THR A 66 2.87 8.63 6.22
N THR A 67 3.39 9.55 5.42
CA THR A 67 4.71 10.15 5.69
C THR A 67 4.65 10.97 6.98
N THR A 68 5.60 10.74 7.88
CA THR A 68 5.70 11.43 9.17
C THR A 68 5.80 12.95 9.03
N GLU A 69 6.39 13.41 7.92
CA GLU A 69 6.56 14.82 7.59
C GLU A 69 5.80 15.21 6.31
N SER A 70 5.61 16.51 6.14
CA SER A 70 5.14 17.06 4.87
C SER A 70 6.20 16.86 3.80
N LEU A 71 5.79 16.31 2.66
CA LEU A 71 6.68 16.18 1.50
C LEU A 71 7.12 17.57 1.01
N PRO A 72 8.41 17.79 0.73
CA PRO A 72 8.89 19.01 0.08
C PRO A 72 8.15 19.27 -1.23
N LYS A 73 8.04 20.53 -1.64
CA LYS A 73 7.35 20.90 -2.88
C LYS A 73 8.02 20.23 -4.09
N GLY A 74 7.29 19.37 -4.78
CA GLY A 74 7.80 18.65 -5.95
C GLY A 74 6.80 17.64 -6.50
N LYS A 75 7.19 16.98 -7.59
CA LYS A 75 6.47 15.83 -8.14
C LYS A 75 7.01 14.57 -7.47
N TYR A 76 6.12 13.71 -7.03
CA TYR A 76 6.47 12.41 -6.46
C TYR A 76 5.72 11.31 -7.16
N GLU A 77 6.33 10.13 -7.12
CA GLU A 77 5.71 8.87 -7.49
C GLU A 77 5.68 7.94 -6.27
N ILE A 78 4.66 7.09 -6.25
CA ILE A 78 4.47 6.06 -5.24
C ILE A 78 4.57 4.72 -5.93
N ILE A 79 5.39 3.83 -5.39
CA ILE A 79 5.65 2.51 -5.95
C ILE A 79 5.39 1.48 -4.86
N PHE A 80 4.34 0.67 -5.03
CA PHE A 80 4.16 -0.53 -4.21
C PHE A 80 4.86 -1.73 -4.84
N LYS A 81 5.60 -2.48 -4.03
CA LYS A 81 6.18 -3.77 -4.42
C LYS A 81 5.27 -4.88 -3.91
N LEU A 82 4.55 -5.49 -4.83
CA LEU A 82 3.51 -6.47 -4.55
C LEU A 82 3.89 -7.83 -5.14
N GLN A 83 3.33 -8.89 -4.59
CA GLN A 83 3.42 -10.23 -5.14
C GLN A 83 2.09 -10.96 -4.94
N VAL A 84 1.68 -11.75 -5.92
CA VAL A 84 0.52 -12.65 -5.80
C VAL A 84 1.02 -14.06 -5.48
N LYS A 85 0.56 -14.61 -4.36
CA LYS A 85 0.88 -15.98 -3.92
C LYS A 85 0.13 -16.99 -4.79
N GLN A 86 0.69 -18.19 -4.92
CA GLN A 86 -0.04 -19.32 -5.50
C GLN A 86 -1.31 -19.60 -4.67
N GLY A 87 -2.44 -19.86 -5.33
CA GLY A 87 -3.72 -20.05 -4.65
C GLY A 87 -4.41 -18.76 -4.20
N ALA A 88 -3.91 -17.59 -4.63
CA ALA A 88 -4.62 -16.34 -4.45
C ALA A 88 -6.00 -16.36 -5.14
N PHE A 89 -6.98 -15.69 -4.55
CA PHE A 89 -8.37 -15.70 -5.02
C PHE A 89 -8.99 -14.31 -4.88
N GLY A 90 -10.05 -14.05 -5.64
CA GLY A 90 -10.83 -12.80 -5.59
C GLY A 90 -10.12 -11.55 -6.14
N LEU A 91 -8.79 -11.56 -6.23
CA LEU A 91 -7.97 -10.43 -6.73
C LEU A 91 -8.18 -10.16 -8.24
N TYR A 92 -8.55 -11.18 -9.03
CA TYR A 92 -8.76 -11.05 -10.48
C TYR A 92 -10.09 -10.40 -10.86
N ASP A 93 -11.09 -10.51 -9.97
CA ASP A 93 -12.44 -9.95 -10.16
C ASP A 93 -12.69 -8.71 -9.30
N SER A 94 -11.69 -8.31 -8.52
CA SER A 94 -11.72 -7.19 -7.57
C SER A 94 -10.51 -6.29 -7.82
N PRO A 95 -10.63 -5.31 -8.73
CA PRO A 95 -9.51 -4.44 -9.05
C PRO A 95 -9.03 -3.67 -7.81
N ILE A 96 -7.77 -3.86 -7.42
CA ILE A 96 -7.17 -3.07 -6.34
C ILE A 96 -6.83 -1.69 -6.89
N PHE A 97 -7.29 -0.65 -6.20
CA PHE A 97 -7.04 0.73 -6.53
C PHE A 97 -5.94 1.29 -5.65
N MET A 98 -4.94 1.90 -6.28
CA MET A 98 -3.98 2.73 -5.56
C MET A 98 -4.48 4.17 -5.55
N MET A 99 -4.43 4.79 -4.39
CA MET A 99 -4.86 6.15 -4.20
C MET A 99 -3.87 6.93 -3.35
N ALA A 100 -3.78 8.22 -3.61
CA ALA A 100 -2.96 9.14 -2.83
C ALA A 100 -3.72 10.43 -2.63
N LYS A 101 -3.66 10.95 -1.40
CA LYS A 101 -4.28 12.20 -1.02
C LYS A 101 -3.31 13.33 -1.33
N VAL A 102 -3.83 14.38 -1.97
CA VAL A 102 -3.07 15.59 -2.28
C VAL A 102 -3.83 16.83 -1.82
N GLY A 103 -3.32 17.53 -0.78
CA GLY A 103 -3.79 18.87 -0.38
C GLY A 103 -4.05 19.06 1.13
N LYS A 104 -4.18 20.32 1.59
CA LYS A 104 -4.69 20.66 2.94
C LYS A 104 -6.22 20.50 3.00
N ARG A 105 -6.76 20.36 4.23
CA ARG A 105 -8.19 20.17 4.56
C ARG A 105 -9.13 20.91 3.57
N GLY A 106 -10.07 20.18 2.95
CA GLY A 106 -11.23 20.75 2.25
C GLY A 106 -11.36 20.47 0.75
N ARG A 107 -10.29 20.12 0.01
CA ARG A 107 -10.40 19.73 -1.42
C ARG A 107 -9.71 18.40 -1.70
N TYR A 108 -10.45 17.31 -1.48
CA TYR A 108 -9.98 15.97 -1.79
C TYR A 108 -9.96 15.76 -3.30
N LYS A 109 -8.77 15.68 -3.91
CA LYS A 109 -8.63 15.16 -5.27
C LYS A 109 -8.10 13.73 -5.20
N TRP A 110 -9.00 12.77 -5.22
CA TRP A 110 -8.67 11.36 -5.44
C TRP A 110 -8.26 11.18 -6.89
N ARG A 111 -6.97 10.97 -7.15
CA ARG A 111 -6.54 10.46 -8.46
C ARG A 111 -6.61 8.94 -8.40
N LYS A 112 -7.75 8.40 -8.85
CA LYS A 112 -7.90 6.98 -9.18
C LYS A 112 -7.04 6.74 -10.41
N ASN A 113 -5.77 6.44 -10.20
CA ASN A 113 -5.03 5.80 -11.27
C ASN A 113 -5.52 4.36 -11.28
N GLN A 114 -6.37 4.04 -12.27
CA GLN A 114 -6.62 2.66 -12.68
C GLN A 114 -5.30 2.11 -13.20
N THR A 115 -4.39 1.79 -12.30
CA THR A 115 -3.54 0.65 -12.57
C THR A 115 -4.30 -0.54 -12.00
N THR A 116 -5.39 -0.90 -12.68
CA THR A 116 -5.74 -2.30 -12.83
C THR A 116 -4.51 -2.91 -13.48
N THR A 117 -3.52 -3.32 -12.67
CA THR A 117 -2.58 -4.32 -13.12
C THR A 117 -3.48 -5.46 -13.55
N ASN A 118 -3.55 -5.69 -14.86
CA ASN A 118 -4.27 -6.83 -15.41
C ASN A 118 -3.53 -8.06 -14.88
N LEU A 119 -3.86 -8.48 -13.65
CA LEU A 119 -3.32 -9.70 -13.05
C LEU A 119 -3.54 -10.88 -14.00
N ARG A 120 -4.57 -10.78 -14.87
CA ARG A 120 -4.86 -11.69 -15.98
C ARG A 120 -3.71 -11.83 -17.00
N GLN A 121 -2.95 -10.77 -17.31
CA GLN A 121 -1.81 -10.84 -18.26
C GLN A 121 -0.48 -11.20 -17.60
N GLN A 122 -0.41 -11.16 -16.27
CA GLN A 122 0.80 -11.49 -15.49
C GLN A 122 0.76 -12.90 -14.87
N SER A 123 -0.24 -13.71 -15.22
CA SER A 123 -0.55 -14.99 -14.57
C SER A 123 0.06 -16.24 -15.23
N CYS A 124 1.06 -16.11 -16.11
CA CYS A 124 1.75 -17.28 -16.67
C CYS A 124 2.85 -17.85 -15.75
N SER A 125 3.16 -17.20 -14.62
CA SER A 125 4.08 -17.73 -13.61
C SER A 125 3.49 -17.60 -12.21
N PRO A 126 3.47 -18.67 -11.40
CA PRO A 126 3.26 -18.54 -9.96
C PRO A 126 4.36 -17.61 -9.42
N GLN A 127 4.02 -16.68 -8.51
CA GLN A 127 4.96 -15.74 -7.86
C GLN A 127 5.35 -14.48 -8.66
N THR A 128 4.45 -13.91 -9.46
CA THR A 128 4.75 -12.64 -10.13
C THR A 128 4.87 -11.49 -9.12
N ARG A 129 6.09 -11.00 -8.92
CA ARG A 129 6.37 -9.73 -8.25
C ARG A 129 6.12 -8.61 -9.24
N PHE A 130 5.34 -7.61 -8.87
CA PHE A 130 5.07 -6.46 -9.72
C PHE A 130 5.16 -5.15 -8.93
N LYS A 131 5.43 -4.09 -9.67
CA LYS A 131 5.49 -2.73 -9.13
C LYS A 131 4.26 -1.97 -9.60
N LEU A 132 3.50 -1.47 -8.64
CA LEU A 132 2.33 -0.64 -8.90
C LEU A 132 2.74 0.83 -8.75
N LYS A 133 2.76 1.57 -9.87
CA LYS A 133 3.34 2.92 -9.95
C LYS A 133 2.28 4.01 -10.14
N LEU A 134 2.23 4.98 -9.23
CA LEU A 134 1.38 6.17 -9.34
C LEU A 134 2.16 7.27 -10.06
N MET A 135 1.86 7.52 -11.33
CA MET A 135 2.87 8.13 -12.20
C MET A 135 3.21 9.60 -11.93
N LYS A 136 2.27 10.51 -11.62
CA LYS A 136 2.62 11.92 -11.35
C LYS A 136 1.58 12.58 -10.46
N LEU A 137 2.01 13.10 -9.30
CA LEU A 137 1.21 13.97 -8.45
C LEU A 137 1.85 15.36 -8.42
N GLU A 138 1.17 16.35 -9.00
CA GLU A 138 1.79 17.66 -9.33
C GLU A 138 2.06 18.54 -8.12
N LYS A 139 1.43 18.28 -6.96
CA LYS A 139 1.67 19.02 -5.70
C LYS A 139 1.27 18.19 -4.47
N ILE A 140 1.93 17.08 -4.14
CA ILE A 140 1.58 16.35 -2.90
C ILE A 140 1.85 17.26 -1.71
N THR A 141 0.80 17.75 -1.06
CA THR A 141 0.89 18.48 0.21
C THR A 141 0.50 17.61 1.40
N SER A 142 -0.05 16.42 1.16
CA SER A 142 -0.53 15.54 2.21
C SER A 142 0.05 14.14 2.11
N SER A 143 0.42 13.65 3.27
CA SER A 143 1.25 12.50 3.56
C SER A 143 0.66 11.12 3.29
N ILE A 144 -0.62 11.02 2.90
CA ILE A 144 -1.41 9.78 2.95
C ILE A 144 -1.57 9.16 1.57
N PHE A 145 -1.27 7.88 1.46
CA PHE A 145 -1.52 7.05 0.28
C PHE A 145 -1.95 5.64 0.68
N GLY A 146 -2.45 4.84 -0.25
CA GLY A 146 -2.87 3.49 0.08
C GLY A 146 -3.34 2.63 -1.08
N LEU A 147 -3.58 1.36 -0.75
CA LEU A 147 -4.22 0.35 -1.58
C LEU A 147 -5.63 0.09 -1.04
N TYR A 148 -6.59 0.08 -1.95
CA TYR A 148 -8.01 0.00 -1.64
C TYR A 148 -8.71 -1.00 -2.54
N GLU A 149 -9.51 -1.87 -1.95
CA GLU A 149 -10.60 -2.58 -2.61
C GLU A 149 -11.71 -2.74 -1.58
N VAL A 150 -12.63 -1.77 -1.56
CA VAL A 150 -13.67 -1.62 -0.52
C VAL A 150 -15.08 -1.61 -1.10
N TRP A 151 -15.24 -1.80 -2.41
CA TRP A 151 -16.49 -1.51 -3.10
C TRP A 151 -17.33 -2.74 -3.40
N ASN A 152 -16.71 -3.84 -3.81
CA ASN A 152 -17.47 -4.98 -4.32
C ASN A 152 -17.86 -6.00 -3.24
N GLY A 153 -17.34 -5.87 -2.02
CA GLY A 153 -17.59 -6.77 -0.90
C GLY A 153 -17.12 -8.22 -1.11
N LYS A 154 -16.38 -8.50 -2.20
CA LYS A 154 -15.90 -9.85 -2.52
C LYS A 154 -14.69 -10.20 -1.68
N TRP A 155 -14.69 -11.41 -1.16
CA TRP A 155 -13.53 -11.96 -0.46
C TRP A 155 -12.35 -12.14 -1.41
N LYS A 156 -11.18 -11.70 -0.96
CA LYS A 156 -9.91 -11.85 -1.69
C LYS A 156 -8.77 -12.17 -0.73
N GLY A 157 -7.77 -12.89 -1.23
CA GLY A 157 -6.63 -13.36 -0.45
C GLY A 157 -5.42 -13.69 -1.32
N GLY A 158 -4.26 -13.84 -0.69
CA GLY A 158 -3.00 -14.18 -1.34
C GLY A 158 -2.19 -13.00 -1.90
N LEU A 159 -2.51 -11.75 -1.52
CA LEU A 159 -1.69 -10.59 -1.84
C LEU A 159 -0.56 -10.43 -0.81
N LEU A 160 0.67 -10.26 -1.28
CA LEU A 160 1.84 -10.00 -0.45
C LEU A 160 2.32 -8.56 -0.68
N ILE A 161 2.45 -7.79 0.40
CA ILE A 161 2.93 -6.41 0.40
C ILE A 161 4.33 -6.40 0.98
N HIS A 162 5.33 -6.15 0.12
CA HIS A 162 6.74 -6.14 0.54
C HIS A 162 7.15 -4.78 1.09
N GLU A 163 6.85 -3.72 0.34
CA GLU A 163 7.15 -2.34 0.72
C GLU A 163 6.43 -1.36 -0.21
N ALA A 164 6.39 -0.09 0.18
CA ALA A 164 6.07 1.01 -0.70
C ALA A 164 7.15 2.09 -0.63
N THR A 165 7.47 2.70 -1.76
CA THR A 165 8.42 3.80 -1.83
C THR A 165 7.72 5.05 -2.34
N VAL A 166 7.89 6.16 -1.64
CA VAL A 166 7.54 7.50 -2.09
C VAL A 166 8.84 8.21 -2.45
N ARG A 167 9.00 8.64 -3.70
CA ARG A 167 10.24 9.30 -4.14
C ARG A 167 9.98 10.44 -5.12
N PRO A 168 10.89 11.43 -5.21
CA PRO A 168 10.75 12.51 -6.17
C PRO A 168 10.85 11.97 -7.60
N VAL A 169 10.08 12.56 -8.50
CA VAL A 169 10.23 12.37 -9.94
C VAL A 169 11.15 13.47 -10.43
N LEU A 170 12.40 13.10 -10.76
CA LEU A 170 13.32 14.01 -11.45
C LEU A 170 12.68 14.34 -12.80
N ASN A 171 12.52 15.63 -13.12
CA ASN A 171 12.11 16.03 -14.46
C ASN A 171 13.29 15.70 -15.38
N SER A 172 13.13 14.70 -16.24
CA SER A 172 13.82 14.64 -17.51
C SER A 172 13.17 15.57 -18.53
#